data_AF-A0A0B7A7H9-F1
#
_entry.id   AF-A0A0B7A7H9-F1
#
_cell.length_a   1.000
_cell.length_b   1.000
_cell.length_c   1.000
_cell.angle_alpha   90.00
_cell.angle_beta   90.00
_cell.angle_gamma   90.00
#
_symmetry.space_group_name_H-M   'P 1'
#
loop_
_entity.id
_entity.type
_entity.pdbx_description
1 polymer ?
#
loop_
_entity_poly.entity_id
_entity_poly.type
_entity_poly.pdbx_seq_one_letter_code
_entity_poly.pdbx_strand_id
1 'polypeptide(L)'
;NTEGSYTCSCKPGFVVSSVDPKKCEDVDDCGEQSPCQQICHNKEGGYTCSCKVGYVVSPSDPNKCEDVNECEQDTPCQQICYNTEGSYTCSCKPGYVVS
;
A
#
# COMPACT_ATOMS: atom_id res chain seq x y z
N ASN A 1 44.30 -11.91 28.02
CA ASN A 1 43.49 -13.14 28.02
C ASN A 1 42.08 -12.70 27.70
N THR A 2 41.71 -12.84 26.43
CA THR A 2 40.57 -12.19 25.78
C THR A 2 39.37 -13.12 25.76
N GLU A 3 38.22 -12.64 26.21
CA GLU A 3 36.96 -13.23 25.79
C GLU A 3 35.90 -12.13 25.64
N GLY A 4 35.99 -11.42 24.52
CA GLY A 4 34.92 -10.57 24.04
C GLY A 4 33.99 -11.41 23.17
N SER A 5 32.82 -11.76 23.68
CA SER A 5 31.74 -12.35 22.89
C SER A 5 31.20 -11.30 21.92
N TYR A 6 31.59 -11.35 20.65
CA TYR A 6 30.93 -10.57 19.60
C TYR A 6 29.62 -11.26 19.21
N THR A 7 28.49 -10.60 19.42
CA THR A 7 27.18 -11.07 18.96
C THR A 7 26.86 -10.44 17.60
N CYS A 8 26.72 -11.26 16.57
CA CYS A 8 26.21 -10.81 15.28
C CYS A 8 24.67 -10.84 15.33
N SER A 9 24.03 -9.71 15.05
CA SER A 9 22.58 -9.61 14.87
C SER A 9 22.28 -9.13 13.46
N CYS A 10 21.16 -9.58 12.90
CA CYS A 10 20.70 -9.12 11.59
C CYS A 10 20.20 -7.67 11.66
N LYS A 11 20.24 -6.98 10.52
CA LYS A 11 19.67 -5.63 10.40
C LYS A 11 18.14 -5.69 10.61
N PRO A 12 17.49 -4.59 11.02
CA PRO A 12 16.04 -4.51 11.03
C PRO A 12 15.43 -4.92 9.67
N GLY A 13 14.35 -5.69 9.69
CA GLY A 13 13.74 -6.26 8.49
C GLY A 13 14.38 -7.58 8.02
N PHE A 14 15.36 -8.13 8.75
CA PHE A 14 15.99 -9.40 8.42
C PHE A 14 16.00 -10.38 9.58
N VAL A 15 15.92 -11.66 9.28
CA VAL A 15 16.01 -12.78 10.23
C VAL A 15 17.19 -13.69 9.89
N VAL A 16 17.71 -14.39 10.90
CA VAL A 16 18.78 -15.37 10.67
C VAL A 16 18.25 -16.51 9.80
N SER A 17 18.97 -16.86 8.74
CA SER A 17 18.58 -17.96 7.85
C SER A 17 18.46 -19.27 8.63
N SER A 18 17.41 -20.02 8.34
CA SER A 18 17.19 -21.36 8.91
C SER A 18 18.22 -22.39 8.45
N VAL A 19 18.96 -22.09 7.36
CA VAL A 19 19.94 -22.99 6.75
C VAL A 19 21.37 -22.60 7.09
N ASP A 20 21.67 -21.31 7.18
CA ASP A 20 23.00 -20.80 7.51
C ASP A 20 22.95 -19.69 8.57
N PRO A 21 23.32 -19.96 9.83
CA PRO A 21 23.23 -18.98 10.92
C PRO A 21 24.16 -17.78 10.77
N LYS A 22 25.02 -17.76 9.74
CA LYS A 22 25.86 -16.60 9.38
C LYS A 22 25.21 -15.68 8.35
N LYS A 23 24.05 -16.06 7.80
CA LYS A 23 23.31 -15.29 6.80
C LYS A 23 22.03 -14.71 7.41
N CYS A 24 21.67 -13.56 6.89
CA CYS A 24 20.40 -12.90 7.17
C CYS A 24 19.55 -12.94 5.91
N GLU A 25 18.30 -13.36 6.06
CA GLU A 25 17.28 -13.38 5.01
C GLU A 25 16.29 -12.26 5.28
N ASP A 26 15.82 -11.63 4.20
CA ASP A 26 14.81 -10.58 4.26
C ASP A 26 13.50 -11.15 4.81
N VAL A 27 12.82 -10.39 5.68
CA VAL A 27 11.50 -10.75 6.18
C VAL A 27 10.48 -10.38 5.12
N ASP A 28 9.68 -11.36 4.68
CA ASP A 28 8.55 -11.08 3.79
C ASP A 28 7.38 -10.51 4.60
N ASP A 29 7.37 -9.18 4.73
CA ASP A 29 6.30 -8.43 5.39
C ASP A 29 4.96 -8.54 4.62
N CYS A 30 4.97 -8.99 3.36
CA CYS A 30 3.77 -9.15 2.54
C CYS A 30 3.20 -10.58 2.52
N GLY A 31 3.72 -11.47 3.37
CA GLY A 31 3.30 -12.86 3.46
C GLY A 31 1.87 -13.06 3.99
N GLU A 32 1.69 -13.89 5.01
CA GLU A 32 0.35 -14.28 5.48
C GLU A 32 -0.50 -13.12 6.04
N GLN A 33 0.16 -12.08 6.59
CA GLN A 33 -0.52 -10.90 7.13
C GLN A 33 0.16 -9.63 6.61
N SER A 34 -0.28 -9.19 5.43
CA SER A 34 0.17 -7.92 4.87
C SER A 34 -0.22 -6.74 5.77
N PRO A 35 0.71 -5.83 6.09
CA PRO A 35 0.42 -4.60 6.83
C PRO A 35 -0.36 -3.58 6.00
N CYS A 36 -0.37 -3.73 4.67
CA CYS A 36 -1.04 -2.81 3.75
C CYS A 36 -2.54 -3.11 3.63
N GLN A 37 -3.36 -2.07 3.56
CA GLN A 37 -4.80 -2.16 3.33
C GLN A 37 -5.16 -2.76 1.96
N GLN A 38 -4.35 -2.49 0.94
CA GLN A 38 -4.62 -2.93 -0.43
C GLN A 38 -3.46 -3.74 -1.04
N ILE A 39 -2.42 -3.09 -1.55
CA ILE A 39 -1.34 -3.76 -2.27
C ILE A 39 -0.03 -3.61 -1.49
N CYS A 40 0.59 -4.74 -1.15
CA CYS A 40 1.89 -4.81 -0.46
C CYS A 40 3.00 -5.18 -1.43
N HIS A 41 4.12 -4.48 -1.34
CA HIS A 41 5.34 -4.78 -2.09
C HIS A 41 6.48 -5.05 -1.10
N ASN A 42 6.93 -6.31 -1.02
CA ASN A 42 8.05 -6.67 -0.19
C ASN A 42 9.34 -6.06 -0.78
N LYS A 43 10.20 -5.50 0.07
CA LYS A 43 11.45 -4.88 -0.33
C LYS A 43 12.55 -5.29 0.64
N GLU A 44 13.78 -5.30 0.16
CA GLU A 44 14.92 -5.59 1.02
C GLU A 44 14.96 -4.62 2.22
N GLY A 45 14.83 -5.17 3.42
CA GLY A 45 14.77 -4.46 4.71
C GLY A 45 13.39 -3.91 5.10
N GLY A 46 12.30 -4.30 4.43
CA GLY A 46 10.94 -3.94 4.82
C GLY A 46 9.89 -4.06 3.71
N TYR A 47 8.94 -3.13 3.64
CA TYR A 47 7.90 -3.14 2.62
C TYR A 47 7.48 -1.73 2.20
N THR A 48 6.73 -1.67 1.10
CA THR A 48 6.00 -0.47 0.71
C THR A 48 4.58 -0.82 0.32
N CYS A 49 3.62 0.00 0.72
CA CYS A 49 2.23 -0.14 0.32
C CYS A 49 1.92 0.73 -0.91
N SER A 50 0.97 0.27 -1.71
CA SER A 50 0.36 1.05 -2.79
C SER A 50 -1.14 0.77 -2.84
N CYS A 51 -1.85 1.63 -3.54
CA CYS A 51 -3.30 1.57 -3.66
C CYS A 51 -3.71 1.18 -5.08
N LYS A 52 -4.88 0.53 -5.16
CA LYS A 52 -5.56 0.24 -6.43
C LYS A 52 -5.93 1.54 -7.13
N VAL A 53 -6.22 1.45 -8.43
CA VAL A 53 -6.76 2.57 -9.21
C VAL A 53 -8.02 3.13 -8.52
N GLY A 54 -8.15 4.46 -8.50
CA GLY A 54 -9.22 5.17 -7.77
C GLY A 54 -8.89 5.44 -6.30
N TYR A 55 -7.70 5.07 -5.82
CA TYR A 55 -7.26 5.31 -4.44
C TYR A 55 -5.85 5.91 -4.39
N VAL A 56 -5.59 6.65 -3.32
CA VAL A 56 -4.28 7.21 -2.98
C VAL A 56 -3.85 6.78 -1.58
N VAL A 57 -2.54 6.73 -1.34
CA VAL A 57 -2.01 6.42 0.00
C VAL A 57 -2.41 7.54 0.96
N SER A 58 -2.91 7.18 2.14
CA SER A 58 -3.31 8.17 3.15
C SER A 58 -2.11 9.00 3.58
N PRO A 59 -2.24 10.35 3.63
CA PRO A 59 -1.19 11.22 4.16
C PRO A 59 -0.89 10.97 5.64
N SER A 60 -1.84 10.37 6.37
CA SER A 60 -1.74 10.12 7.80
C SER A 60 -1.19 8.74 8.14
N ASP A 61 -1.35 7.77 7.24
CA ASP A 61 -0.95 6.38 7.44
C ASP A 61 -0.55 5.75 6.08
N PRO A 62 0.75 5.51 5.83
CA PRO A 62 1.23 4.99 4.56
C PRO A 62 0.72 3.57 4.24
N ASN A 63 0.13 2.88 5.23
CA ASN A 63 -0.43 1.55 5.04
C ASN A 63 -1.89 1.56 4.59
N LYS A 64 -2.54 2.73 4.61
CA LYS A 64 -3.95 2.89 4.26
C LYS A 64 -4.13 3.55 2.91
N CYS A 65 -5.29 3.27 2.32
CA CYS A 65 -5.72 3.81 1.05
C CYS A 65 -7.01 4.60 1.24
N GLU A 66 -6.99 5.85 0.79
CA GLU A 66 -8.11 6.76 0.74
C GLU A 66 -8.64 6.84 -0.69
N ASP A 67 -9.96 6.88 -0.82
CA ASP A 67 -10.64 7.01 -2.09
C ASP A 67 -10.33 8.37 -2.74
N VAL A 68 -10.05 8.36 -4.05
CA VAL A 68 -9.85 9.58 -4.81
C VAL A 68 -11.22 10.09 -5.23
N ASN A 69 -11.60 11.27 -4.77
CA ASN A 69 -12.82 11.90 -5.24
C ASN A 69 -12.60 12.53 -6.64
N GLU A 70 -12.86 11.77 -7.70
CA GLU A 70 -12.63 12.26 -9.06
C GLU A 70 -13.55 13.43 -9.41
N CYS A 71 -14.71 13.55 -8.76
CA CYS A 71 -15.63 14.68 -8.93
C CYS A 71 -15.04 16.02 -8.48
N GLU A 72 -14.10 15.99 -7.53
CA GLU A 72 -13.42 17.20 -7.02
C GLU A 72 -12.09 17.49 -7.74
N GLN A 73 -11.44 16.47 -8.30
CA GLN A 73 -10.14 16.63 -8.94
C GLN A 73 -10.22 16.93 -10.45
N ASP A 74 -11.03 16.19 -11.22
CA ASP A 74 -10.98 16.22 -12.69
C ASP A 74 -12.31 16.59 -13.38
N THR A 75 -13.39 16.86 -12.62
CA THR A 75 -14.74 17.10 -13.17
C THR A 75 -15.10 16.15 -14.33
N PRO A 76 -15.06 14.82 -14.12
CA PRO A 76 -15.10 13.84 -15.20
C PRO A 76 -16.48 13.69 -15.86
N CYS A 77 -17.52 14.31 -15.29
CA CYS A 77 -18.89 14.24 -15.78
C CYS A 77 -19.32 15.57 -16.41
N GLN A 78 -20.11 15.49 -17.49
CA GLN A 78 -20.68 16.68 -18.14
C GLN A 78 -21.75 17.39 -17.31
N GLN A 79 -22.48 16.65 -16.46
CA GLN A 79 -23.63 17.20 -15.74
C GLN A 79 -23.56 16.95 -14.24
N ILE A 80 -23.84 15.73 -13.79
CA ILE A 80 -23.85 15.39 -12.36
C ILE A 80 -22.83 14.28 -12.15
N CYS A 81 -21.93 14.48 -11.19
CA CYS A 81 -20.93 13.53 -10.77
C CYS A 81 -21.26 13.02 -9.36
N TYR A 82 -21.19 11.71 -9.16
CA TYR A 82 -21.30 11.06 -7.86
C TYR A 82 -20.06 10.23 -7.63
N ASN A 83 -19.31 10.58 -6.59
CA ASN A 83 -18.16 9.81 -6.17
C ASN A 83 -18.59 8.46 -5.57
N THR A 84 -17.82 7.42 -5.82
CA THR A 84 -18.04 6.05 -5.32
C THR A 84 -16.72 5.44 -4.89
N GLU A 85 -16.73 4.41 -4.04
CA GLU A 85 -15.47 3.79 -3.63
C GLU A 85 -14.72 3.16 -4.84
N GLY A 86 -13.56 3.71 -5.16
CA GLY A 86 -12.65 3.33 -6.23
C GLY A 86 -13.04 3.85 -7.62
N SER A 87 -14.06 4.70 -7.74
CA SER A 87 -14.51 5.25 -9.03
C SER A 87 -15.55 6.37 -8.87
N TYR A 88 -16.20 6.75 -9.98
CA TYR A 88 -17.31 7.69 -9.98
C TYR A 88 -18.40 7.23 -10.95
N THR A 89 -19.61 7.76 -10.75
CA THR A 89 -20.72 7.60 -11.69
C THR A 89 -21.22 8.96 -12.15
N CYS A 90 -21.60 9.03 -13.43
CA CYS A 90 -22.19 10.22 -14.01
C CYS A 90 -23.70 10.03 -14.20
N SER A 91 -24.46 11.09 -13.97
CA SER A 91 -25.88 11.12 -14.31
C SER A 91 -26.27 12.40 -15.02
N CYS A 92 -27.40 12.33 -15.71
CA CYS A 92 -28.00 13.46 -16.38
C CYS A 92 -28.99 14.21 -15.47
N LYS A 93 -29.10 15.52 -15.66
CA LYS A 93 -30.22 16.32 -15.14
C LYS A 93 -31.53 15.79 -15.72
N PRO A 94 -32.66 15.95 -15.00
CA PRO A 94 -33.97 15.52 -15.48
C PRO A 94 -34.26 16.00 -16.90
N GLY A 95 -34.69 15.10 -17.79
CA GLY A 95 -34.99 15.39 -19.20
C GLY A 95 -33.86 15.11 -20.20
N TYR A 96 -32.66 14.73 -19.73
CA TYR A 96 -31.54 14.31 -20.57
C TYR A 96 -31.24 12.82 -20.34
N VAL A 97 -30.76 12.12 -21.37
CA VAL A 97 -30.34 10.71 -21.27
C VAL A 97 -28.87 10.59 -21.66
N VAL A 98 -28.15 9.68 -21.00
CA VAL A 98 -26.80 9.27 -21.40
C VAL A 98 -26.97 8.42 -22.66
N SER A 99 -26.46 8.91 -23.79
CA SER A 99 -26.43 8.17 -25.06
C SER A 99 -25.13 7.40 -25.23
#